data_AF-A8ZYQ3-F1
#
_entry.id   AF-A8ZYQ3-F1
#
_cell.length_a   1.000
_cell.length_b   1.000
_cell.length_c   1.000
_cell.angle_alpha   90.00
_cell.angle_beta   90.00
_cell.angle_gamma   90.00
#
_symmetry.space_group_name_H-M   'P 1'
#
loop_
_entity.id
_entity.type
_entity.pdbx_description
1 polymer ?
#
loop_
_entity_poly.entity_id
_entity_poly.type
_entity_poly.pdbx_seq_one_letter_code
_entity_poly.pdbx_strand_id
1 'polypeptide(L)'
;MISSKKEFYGGAAMMAGFLVVLVAMFLPLFEGKNGLNYLDDLFNSISKGSAYYIPGVADEVQKTQVGKQITVTLAYETDTQAGESALLFKKAGASARMEGAKVSVTGDFGEILGACLADADTLFHNDGEALQAKYGIEGKRVLFNWWNTLKAMQKELNRQERFAEGKVVYTVMTRAVECSYNYYTVVPDRITDRLGIVMFALIFYVVYTLWYGYAILFLFEGWGLQISH
;
A
#
# COMPACT_ATOMS: atom_id res chain seq x y z
N MET A 1 -19.60 7.77 46.14
CA MET A 1 -20.88 8.49 46.34
C MET A 1 -21.45 8.78 44.96
N ILE A 2 -22.65 8.31 44.62
CA ILE A 2 -23.30 8.67 43.35
C ILE A 2 -24.01 10.00 43.59
N SER A 3 -23.54 11.06 42.94
CA SER A 3 -24.06 12.42 43.09
C SER A 3 -25.41 12.56 42.39
N SER A 4 -25.53 11.97 41.19
CA SER A 4 -26.80 11.92 40.49
C SER A 4 -27.08 10.55 39.89
N LYS A 5 -28.17 9.92 40.37
CA LYS A 5 -28.51 8.53 40.05
C LYS A 5 -28.93 8.36 38.58
N LYS A 6 -29.62 9.35 38.01
CA LYS A 6 -30.15 9.27 36.64
C LYS A 6 -29.02 9.25 35.61
N GLU A 7 -28.08 10.17 35.75
CA GLU A 7 -26.90 10.34 34.90
C GLU A 7 -25.97 9.14 35.05
N PHE A 8 -25.75 8.69 36.29
CA PHE A 8 -24.92 7.51 36.56
C PHE A 8 -25.47 6.23 35.93
N TYR A 9 -26.74 5.88 36.19
CA TYR A 9 -27.33 4.67 35.61
C TYR A 9 -27.56 4.79 34.10
N GLY A 10 -27.84 5.99 33.59
CA GLY A 10 -27.92 6.27 32.16
C GLY A 10 -26.57 6.05 31.46
N GLY A 11 -25.50 6.64 31.98
CA GLY A 11 -24.14 6.44 31.50
C GLY A 11 -23.69 4.97 31.60
N ALA A 12 -24.01 4.29 32.70
CA ALA A 12 -23.70 2.87 32.88
C ALA A 12 -24.44 1.98 31.86
N ALA A 13 -25.72 2.23 31.59
CA ALA A 13 -26.48 1.51 30.57
C ALA A 13 -25.92 1.77 29.15
N MET A 14 -25.59 3.02 28.84
CA MET A 14 -24.94 3.39 27.58
C MET A 14 -23.58 2.70 27.42
N MET A 15 -22.77 2.67 28.48
CA MET A 15 -21.47 1.98 28.49
C MET A 15 -21.62 0.46 28.32
N ALA A 16 -22.59 -0.16 28.98
CA ALA A 16 -22.87 -1.58 28.80
C ALA A 16 -23.28 -1.88 27.36
N GLY A 17 -24.16 -1.08 26.76
CA GLY A 17 -24.53 -1.21 25.35
C GLY A 17 -23.35 -1.03 24.40
N PHE A 18 -22.48 -0.05 24.67
CA PHE A 18 -21.24 0.15 23.92
C PHE A 18 -20.35 -1.09 23.98
N LEU A 19 -20.13 -1.66 25.16
CA LEU A 19 -19.30 -2.85 25.35
C LEU A 19 -19.88 -4.08 24.64
N VAL A 20 -21.20 -4.25 24.62
CA VAL A 20 -21.84 -5.34 23.87
C VAL A 20 -21.53 -5.22 22.37
N VAL A 21 -21.67 -4.01 21.81
CA VAL A 21 -21.35 -3.76 20.40
C VAL A 21 -19.86 -3.93 20.14
N LEU A 22 -18.99 -3.49 21.04
CA LEU A 22 -17.54 -3.69 20.97
C LEU A 22 -17.20 -5.17 20.87
N VAL A 23 -17.71 -5.99 21.81
CA VAL A 23 -17.47 -7.43 21.83
C VAL A 23 -18.01 -8.07 20.55
N ALA A 24 -19.22 -7.71 20.13
CA ALA A 24 -19.81 -8.21 18.88
C ALA A 24 -18.94 -7.89 17.65
N MET A 25 -18.29 -6.72 17.61
CA MET A 25 -17.39 -6.34 16.52
C MET A 25 -16.14 -7.22 16.42
N PHE A 26 -15.69 -7.79 17.54
CA PHE A 26 -14.56 -8.74 17.59
C PHE A 26 -14.97 -10.21 17.39
N LEU A 27 -16.27 -10.53 17.45
CA LEU A 27 -16.77 -11.88 17.16
C LEU A 27 -16.78 -12.15 15.63
N PRO A 28 -16.58 -13.41 15.20
CA PRO A 28 -16.51 -13.78 13.79
C PRO A 28 -17.90 -13.85 13.11
N LEU A 29 -18.63 -12.74 13.13
CA LEU A 29 -20.01 -12.65 12.66
C LEU A 29 -20.16 -12.46 11.14
N PHE A 30 -19.07 -12.14 10.43
CA PHE A 30 -19.08 -11.83 8.99
C PHE A 30 -18.23 -12.83 8.21
N GLU A 31 -18.84 -13.93 7.74
CA GLU A 31 -18.16 -14.96 6.94
C GLU A 31 -16.89 -15.54 7.62
N GLY A 32 -16.94 -15.68 8.95
CA GLY A 32 -15.80 -16.14 9.76
C GLY A 32 -14.78 -15.04 10.10
N LYS A 33 -14.96 -13.82 9.58
CA LYS A 33 -14.20 -12.62 9.96
C LYS A 33 -14.95 -11.82 11.00
N ASN A 34 -14.19 -11.10 11.82
CA ASN A 34 -14.75 -10.07 12.68
C ASN A 34 -15.04 -8.80 11.86
N GLY A 35 -15.84 -7.88 12.42
CA GLY A 35 -16.28 -6.68 11.71
C GLY A 35 -15.12 -5.77 11.27
N LEU A 36 -14.04 -5.73 12.05
CA LEU A 36 -12.84 -4.94 11.71
C LEU A 36 -12.11 -5.52 10.51
N ASN A 37 -11.85 -6.83 10.50
CA ASN A 37 -11.16 -7.51 9.40
C ASN A 37 -11.98 -7.42 8.11
N TYR A 38 -13.32 -7.58 8.19
CA TYR A 38 -14.19 -7.43 7.03
C TYR A 38 -14.10 -6.01 6.42
N LEU A 39 -14.16 -4.98 7.27
CA LEU A 39 -14.04 -3.60 6.81
C LEU A 39 -12.63 -3.30 6.28
N ASP A 40 -11.58 -3.81 6.92
CA ASP A 40 -10.20 -3.65 6.47
C ASP A 40 -9.98 -4.26 5.08
N ASP A 41 -10.43 -5.49 4.86
CA ASP A 41 -10.38 -6.15 3.55
C ASP A 41 -11.15 -5.36 2.49
N LEU A 42 -12.34 -4.85 2.85
CA LEU A 42 -13.15 -4.01 1.97
C LEU A 42 -12.42 -2.74 1.58
N PHE A 43 -11.87 -2.00 2.55
CA PHE A 43 -11.15 -0.76 2.30
C PHE A 43 -9.85 -1.01 1.53
N ASN A 44 -9.12 -2.08 1.81
CA ASN A 44 -7.91 -2.47 1.06
C ASN A 44 -8.23 -2.81 -0.40
N SER A 45 -9.34 -3.51 -0.65
CA SER A 45 -9.81 -3.86 -1.99
C SER A 45 -10.21 -2.62 -2.80
N ILE A 46 -10.91 -1.67 -2.17
CA ILE A 46 -11.25 -0.37 -2.77
C ILE A 46 -10.01 0.48 -3.03
N SER A 47 -9.08 0.51 -2.07
CA SER A 47 -7.85 1.30 -2.16
C SER A 47 -6.93 0.77 -3.25
N LYS A 48 -6.85 -0.57 -3.43
CA LYS A 48 -6.17 -1.19 -4.57
C LYS A 48 -6.72 -0.68 -5.88
N GLY A 49 -8.03 -0.78 -6.10
CA GLY A 49 -8.67 -0.30 -7.35
C GLY A 49 -8.38 1.17 -7.64
N SER A 50 -8.31 2.01 -6.59
CA SER A 50 -8.06 3.45 -6.70
C SER A 50 -6.57 3.78 -6.94
N ALA A 51 -5.67 2.87 -6.61
CA ALA A 51 -4.22 3.01 -6.76
C ALA A 51 -3.68 2.48 -8.10
N TYR A 52 -4.56 2.11 -9.05
CA TYR A 52 -4.14 1.56 -10.34
C TYR A 52 -3.68 2.65 -11.32
N TYR A 53 -2.50 3.20 -11.06
CA TYR A 53 -1.88 4.26 -11.87
C TYR A 53 -1.00 3.73 -13.01
N ILE A 54 -0.72 2.44 -13.04
CA ILE A 54 0.29 1.81 -13.91
C ILE A 54 0.07 2.12 -15.40
N PRO A 55 -1.14 2.04 -15.98
CA PRO A 55 -1.34 2.34 -17.39
C PRO A 55 -0.98 3.78 -17.77
N GLY A 56 -1.32 4.74 -16.90
CA GLY A 56 -1.00 6.15 -17.14
C GLY A 56 0.50 6.43 -17.04
N VAL A 57 1.17 5.84 -16.06
CA VAL A 57 2.63 5.97 -15.91
C VAL A 57 3.36 5.28 -17.07
N ALA A 58 2.87 4.14 -17.53
CA ALA A 58 3.45 3.42 -18.68
C ALA A 58 3.33 4.20 -19.98
N ASP A 59 2.17 4.80 -20.25
CA ASP A 59 1.96 5.67 -21.41
C ASP A 59 2.91 6.89 -21.37
N GLU A 60 3.08 7.53 -20.21
CA GLU A 60 4.02 8.65 -20.05
C GLU A 60 5.47 8.22 -20.29
N VAL A 61 5.91 7.09 -19.71
CA VAL A 61 7.27 6.55 -19.90
C VAL A 61 7.52 6.22 -21.37
N GLN A 62 6.57 5.55 -22.03
CA GLN A 62 6.68 5.17 -23.43
C GLN A 62 6.84 6.40 -24.34
N LYS A 63 6.05 7.45 -24.08
CA LYS A 63 6.08 8.69 -24.88
C LYS A 63 7.32 9.54 -24.64
N THR A 64 7.88 9.51 -23.43
CA THR A 64 8.85 10.53 -23.02
C THR A 64 10.27 10.00 -22.76
N GLN A 65 10.45 8.69 -22.59
CA GLN A 65 11.72 8.12 -22.15
C GLN A 65 12.34 7.08 -23.09
N VAL A 66 11.55 6.47 -23.99
CA VAL A 66 12.06 5.51 -24.98
C VAL A 66 13.06 6.20 -25.91
N GLY A 67 14.15 5.52 -26.23
CA GLY A 67 15.28 6.02 -27.01
C GLY A 67 16.35 6.72 -26.18
N LYS A 68 16.11 7.00 -24.89
CA LYS A 68 17.10 7.66 -24.03
C LYS A 68 18.04 6.64 -23.41
N GLN A 69 19.33 6.78 -23.67
CA GLN A 69 20.32 5.96 -23.00
C GLN A 69 20.59 6.42 -21.56
N ILE A 70 20.70 5.46 -20.65
CA ILE A 70 21.24 5.67 -19.30
C ILE A 70 22.46 4.79 -19.07
N THR A 71 23.39 5.31 -18.27
CA THR A 71 24.49 4.55 -17.69
C THR A 71 24.54 4.85 -16.20
N VAL A 72 24.30 3.84 -15.37
CA VAL A 72 24.23 3.99 -13.92
C VAL A 72 24.99 2.86 -13.23
N THR A 73 25.63 3.17 -12.10
CA THR A 73 26.22 2.15 -11.22
C THR A 73 25.42 2.11 -9.93
N LEU A 74 24.78 0.97 -9.70
CA LEU A 74 23.84 0.76 -8.60
C LEU A 74 24.51 -0.09 -7.52
N ALA A 75 24.38 0.30 -6.26
CA ALA A 75 24.88 -0.46 -5.12
C ALA A 75 23.74 -1.13 -4.37
N TYR A 76 23.94 -2.39 -3.99
CA TYR A 76 22.99 -3.25 -3.30
C TYR A 76 23.54 -3.68 -1.94
N GLU A 77 22.68 -4.23 -1.10
CA GLU A 77 23.08 -4.70 0.24
C GLU A 77 23.89 -6.00 0.17
N THR A 78 23.60 -6.86 -0.80
CA THR A 78 24.23 -8.18 -0.95
C THR A 78 24.50 -8.53 -2.40
N ASP A 79 25.49 -9.40 -2.63
CA ASP A 79 25.81 -9.94 -3.95
C ASP A 79 24.63 -10.72 -4.56
N THR A 80 23.84 -11.41 -3.72
CA THR A 80 22.62 -12.11 -4.16
C THR A 80 21.59 -11.13 -4.73
N GLN A 81 21.31 -10.04 -4.01
CA GLN A 81 20.37 -9.01 -4.49
C GLN A 81 20.90 -8.31 -5.75
N ALA A 82 22.20 -8.04 -5.82
CA ALA A 82 22.84 -7.51 -7.02
C ALA A 82 22.68 -8.48 -8.21
N GLY A 83 22.83 -9.78 -7.99
CA GLY A 83 22.66 -10.82 -9.00
C GLY A 83 21.24 -10.92 -9.55
N GLU A 84 20.28 -10.94 -8.65
CA GLU A 84 18.86 -10.94 -9.02
C GLU A 84 18.46 -9.66 -9.76
N SER A 85 18.91 -8.49 -9.28
CA SER A 85 18.62 -7.21 -9.93
C SER A 85 19.29 -7.08 -11.30
N ALA A 86 20.51 -7.61 -11.46
CA ALA A 86 21.18 -7.68 -12.76
C ALA A 86 20.41 -8.56 -13.75
N LEU A 87 19.76 -9.64 -13.29
CA LEU A 87 18.88 -10.45 -14.13
C LEU A 87 17.66 -9.66 -14.63
N LEU A 88 17.05 -8.82 -13.78
CA LEU A 88 15.93 -7.95 -14.18
C LEU A 88 16.33 -7.03 -15.34
N PHE A 89 17.48 -6.36 -15.23
CA PHE A 89 18.00 -5.51 -16.30
C PHE A 89 18.29 -6.27 -17.60
N LYS A 90 18.90 -7.45 -17.52
CA LYS A 90 19.17 -8.29 -18.70
C LYS A 90 17.89 -8.69 -19.42
N LYS A 91 16.85 -9.06 -18.65
CA LYS A 91 15.53 -9.40 -19.21
C LYS A 91 14.80 -8.17 -19.76
N ALA A 92 15.10 -6.98 -19.26
CA ALA A 92 14.66 -5.71 -19.80
C ALA A 92 15.47 -5.22 -21.02
N GLY A 93 16.40 -6.02 -21.54
CA GLY A 93 17.20 -5.67 -22.73
C GLY A 93 18.41 -4.77 -22.45
N ALA A 94 18.71 -4.47 -21.18
CA ALA A 94 19.87 -3.67 -20.78
C ALA A 94 21.11 -4.54 -20.54
N SER A 95 22.29 -3.95 -20.77
CA SER A 95 23.56 -4.54 -20.34
C SER A 95 23.71 -4.32 -18.83
N ALA A 96 23.94 -5.39 -18.07
CA ALA A 96 24.18 -5.33 -16.63
C ALA A 96 25.42 -6.15 -16.24
N ARG A 97 26.46 -5.46 -15.74
CA ARG A 97 27.72 -6.04 -15.26
C ARG A 97 27.81 -5.94 -13.76
N MET A 98 28.02 -7.08 -13.10
CA MET A 98 28.19 -7.14 -11.65
C MET A 98 29.66 -7.03 -11.25
N GLU A 99 29.90 -6.33 -10.14
CA GLU A 99 31.18 -6.24 -9.44
C GLU A 99 30.90 -6.27 -7.93
N GLY A 100 30.85 -7.49 -7.36
CA GLY A 100 30.33 -7.72 -6.01
C GLY A 100 28.88 -7.25 -5.88
N ALA A 101 28.59 -6.49 -4.82
CA ALA A 101 27.28 -5.90 -4.57
C ALA A 101 26.97 -4.64 -5.43
N LYS A 102 27.73 -4.39 -6.50
CA LYS A 102 27.45 -3.30 -7.45
C LYS A 102 27.07 -3.83 -8.82
N VAL A 103 26.15 -3.14 -9.49
CA VAL A 103 25.74 -3.44 -10.86
C VAL A 103 25.86 -2.19 -11.71
N SER A 104 26.73 -2.23 -12.71
CA SER A 104 26.83 -1.22 -13.76
C SER A 104 25.88 -1.57 -14.89
N VAL A 105 24.95 -0.66 -15.17
CA VAL A 105 23.87 -0.85 -16.15
C VAL A 105 23.99 0.18 -17.24
N THR A 106 23.88 -0.28 -18.49
CA THR A 106 23.73 0.58 -19.68
C THR A 106 22.61 0.05 -20.55
N GLY A 107 21.66 0.91 -20.90
CA GLY A 107 20.53 0.52 -21.73
C GLY A 107 19.50 1.62 -21.88
N ASP A 108 18.46 1.31 -22.66
CA ASP A 108 17.38 2.24 -22.96
C ASP A 108 16.52 2.45 -21.71
N PHE A 109 16.40 3.71 -21.30
CA PHE A 109 15.72 4.10 -20.08
C PHE A 109 14.22 3.80 -20.12
N GLY A 110 13.58 4.07 -21.27
CA GLY A 110 12.17 3.78 -21.48
C GLY A 110 11.88 2.29 -21.45
N GLU A 111 12.71 1.47 -22.12
CA GLU A 111 12.55 0.00 -22.13
C GLU A 111 12.78 -0.61 -20.74
N ILE A 112 13.79 -0.14 -20.00
CA ILE A 112 14.04 -0.58 -18.61
C ILE A 112 12.84 -0.28 -17.72
N LEU A 113 12.33 0.95 -17.76
CA LEU A 113 11.18 1.34 -16.95
C LEU A 113 9.90 0.64 -17.44
N GLY A 114 9.74 0.43 -18.73
CA GLY A 114 8.62 -0.32 -19.32
C GLY A 114 8.59 -1.77 -18.84
N ALA A 115 9.74 -2.45 -18.81
CA ALA A 115 9.84 -3.80 -18.26
C ALA A 115 9.49 -3.85 -16.77
N CYS A 116 9.96 -2.87 -16.00
CA CYS A 116 9.62 -2.72 -14.58
C CYS A 116 8.12 -2.50 -14.36
N LEU A 117 7.50 -1.64 -15.17
CA LEU A 117 6.06 -1.37 -15.12
C LEU A 117 5.24 -2.60 -15.51
N ALA A 118 5.67 -3.37 -16.50
CA ALA A 118 5.01 -4.63 -16.88
C ALA A 118 5.07 -5.67 -15.75
N ASP A 119 6.21 -5.78 -15.07
CA ASP A 119 6.34 -6.67 -13.91
C ASP A 119 5.47 -6.20 -12.73
N ALA A 120 5.41 -4.88 -12.49
CA ALA A 120 4.53 -4.29 -11.49
C ALA A 120 3.06 -4.57 -11.82
N ASP A 121 2.64 -4.39 -13.06
CA ASP A 121 1.27 -4.67 -13.51
C ASP A 121 0.90 -6.14 -13.31
N THR A 122 1.83 -7.05 -13.63
CA THR A 122 1.65 -8.49 -13.44
C THR A 122 1.40 -8.83 -11.97
N LEU A 123 2.24 -8.31 -11.05
CA LEU A 123 2.04 -8.53 -9.61
C LEU A 123 0.80 -7.81 -9.08
N PHE A 124 0.47 -6.63 -9.60
CA PHE A 124 -0.74 -5.91 -9.23
C PHE A 124 -1.99 -6.74 -9.49
N HIS A 125 -2.01 -7.53 -10.56
CA HIS A 125 -3.08 -8.49 -10.87
C HIS A 125 -2.95 -9.84 -10.15
N ASN A 126 -2.10 -9.91 -9.13
CA ASN A 126 -1.84 -11.09 -8.30
C ASN A 126 -1.21 -12.28 -9.05
N ASP A 127 -0.59 -12.05 -10.20
CA ASP A 127 0.05 -13.10 -11.00
C ASP A 127 1.55 -13.23 -10.67
N GLY A 128 1.85 -13.53 -9.40
CA GLY A 128 3.24 -13.74 -8.97
C GLY A 128 3.90 -14.96 -9.60
N GLU A 129 3.10 -15.94 -10.05
CA GLU A 129 3.57 -17.16 -10.72
C GLU A 129 4.17 -16.84 -12.09
N ALA A 130 3.57 -15.93 -12.87
CA ALA A 130 4.15 -15.47 -14.14
C ALA A 130 5.54 -14.83 -13.95
N LEU A 131 5.72 -14.05 -12.88
CA LEU A 131 7.04 -13.47 -12.56
C LEU A 131 8.04 -14.54 -12.13
N GLN A 132 7.60 -15.53 -11.34
CA GLN A 132 8.44 -16.65 -10.95
C GLN A 132 8.86 -17.49 -12.15
N ALA A 133 7.96 -17.73 -13.11
CA ALA A 133 8.30 -18.40 -14.36
C ALA A 133 9.30 -17.58 -15.21
N LYS A 134 9.14 -16.25 -15.23
CA LYS A 134 10.00 -15.33 -16.01
C LYS A 134 11.42 -15.22 -15.46
N TYR A 135 11.56 -15.16 -14.14
CA TYR A 135 12.81 -14.82 -13.46
C TYR A 135 13.42 -15.96 -12.64
N GLY A 136 12.66 -17.00 -12.29
CA GLY A 136 13.06 -17.99 -11.30
C GLY A 136 13.10 -17.43 -9.87
N ILE A 137 12.49 -16.27 -9.64
CA ILE A 137 12.47 -15.53 -8.37
C ILE A 137 11.01 -15.31 -8.00
N GLU A 138 10.65 -15.51 -6.73
CA GLU A 138 9.30 -15.22 -6.23
C GLU A 138 8.84 -13.82 -6.64
N GLY A 139 7.61 -13.68 -7.16
CA GLY A 139 7.10 -12.42 -7.71
C GLY A 139 7.18 -11.24 -6.73
N LYS A 140 6.90 -11.45 -5.45
CA LYS A 140 7.04 -10.41 -4.42
C LYS A 140 8.49 -9.94 -4.28
N ARG A 141 9.45 -10.86 -4.35
CA ARG A 141 10.90 -10.57 -4.32
C ARG A 141 11.37 -9.89 -5.60
N VAL A 142 10.80 -10.21 -6.76
CA VAL A 142 11.05 -9.47 -8.02
C VAL A 142 10.72 -7.99 -7.85
N LEU A 143 9.55 -7.65 -7.30
CA LEU A 143 9.18 -6.25 -7.09
C LEU A 143 9.98 -5.57 -5.97
N PHE A 144 10.38 -6.31 -4.94
CA PHE A 144 11.32 -5.79 -3.95
C PHE A 144 12.68 -5.43 -4.57
N ASN A 145 13.18 -6.25 -5.49
CA ASN A 145 14.42 -5.97 -6.20
C ASN A 145 14.26 -4.78 -7.16
N TRP A 146 13.13 -4.67 -7.87
CA TRP A 146 12.81 -3.46 -8.65
C TRP A 146 12.77 -2.22 -7.77
N TRP A 147 12.15 -2.27 -6.59
CA TRP A 147 12.10 -1.13 -5.68
C TRP A 147 13.49 -0.66 -5.25
N ASN A 148 14.35 -1.58 -4.80
CA ASN A 148 15.73 -1.26 -4.44
C ASN A 148 16.53 -0.70 -5.62
N THR A 149 16.32 -1.29 -6.79
CA THR A 149 16.92 -0.85 -8.05
C THR A 149 16.53 0.58 -8.40
N LEU A 150 15.24 0.91 -8.38
CA LEU A 150 14.73 2.25 -8.68
C LEU A 150 15.20 3.26 -7.64
N LYS A 151 15.21 2.90 -6.36
CA LYS A 151 15.74 3.76 -5.28
C LYS A 151 17.22 4.09 -5.50
N ALA A 152 18.04 3.09 -5.83
CA ALA A 152 19.46 3.28 -6.15
C ALA A 152 19.63 4.11 -7.44
N MET A 153 18.82 3.83 -8.46
CA MET A 153 18.87 4.54 -9.75
C MET A 153 18.48 6.01 -9.61
N GLN A 154 17.45 6.34 -8.84
CA GLN A 154 17.08 7.72 -8.54
C GLN A 154 18.24 8.47 -7.88
N LYS A 155 18.87 7.85 -6.87
CA LYS A 155 20.02 8.45 -6.17
C LYS A 155 21.18 8.71 -7.14
N GLU A 156 21.48 7.75 -8.01
CA GLU A 156 22.56 7.87 -8.98
C GLU A 156 22.26 8.90 -10.08
N LEU A 157 21.05 8.92 -10.64
CA LEU A 157 20.64 9.94 -11.62
C LEU A 157 20.69 11.34 -11.02
N ASN A 158 20.25 11.52 -9.77
CA ASN A 158 20.36 12.80 -9.08
C ASN A 158 21.82 13.22 -8.87
N ARG A 159 22.72 12.26 -8.58
CA ARG A 159 24.17 12.53 -8.48
C ARG A 159 24.77 12.97 -9.82
N GLN A 160 24.20 12.49 -10.93
CA GLN A 160 24.53 12.90 -12.30
C GLN A 160 23.78 14.17 -12.73
N GLU A 161 23.05 14.85 -11.82
CA GLU A 161 22.22 16.02 -12.09
C GLU A 161 21.06 15.78 -13.08
N ARG A 162 20.73 14.50 -13.34
CA ARG A 162 19.61 14.06 -14.19
C ARG A 162 18.31 14.00 -13.39
N PHE A 163 17.92 15.13 -12.80
CA PHE A 163 16.78 15.23 -11.88
C PHE A 163 15.43 14.91 -12.56
N ALA A 164 15.29 15.21 -13.85
CA ALA A 164 14.08 14.91 -14.61
C ALA A 164 13.85 13.40 -14.69
N GLU A 165 14.87 12.63 -15.07
CA GLU A 165 14.82 11.17 -15.08
C GLU A 165 14.68 10.60 -13.68
N GLY A 166 15.39 11.16 -12.69
CA GLY A 166 15.22 10.78 -11.28
C GLY A 166 13.77 10.92 -10.79
N LYS A 167 13.05 11.97 -11.22
CA LYS A 167 11.62 12.15 -10.90
C LYS A 167 10.73 11.10 -11.57
N VAL A 168 11.05 10.70 -12.80
CA VAL A 168 10.33 9.61 -13.49
C VAL A 168 10.55 8.28 -12.77
N VAL A 169 11.80 7.95 -12.42
CA VAL A 169 12.13 6.75 -11.62
C VAL A 169 11.36 6.74 -10.30
N TYR A 170 11.32 7.88 -9.59
CA TYR A 170 10.58 8.01 -8.35
C TYR A 170 9.07 7.77 -8.53
N THR A 171 8.51 8.27 -9.64
CA THR A 171 7.09 8.09 -9.96
C THR A 171 6.78 6.62 -10.24
N VAL A 172 7.60 5.93 -11.05
CA VAL A 172 7.46 4.49 -11.30
C VAL A 172 7.58 3.68 -10.00
N MET A 173 8.55 4.03 -9.15
CA MET A 173 8.77 3.36 -7.87
C MET A 173 7.53 3.47 -6.96
N THR A 174 7.03 4.68 -6.75
CA THR A 174 5.96 4.94 -5.76
C THR A 174 4.56 4.66 -6.27
N ARG A 175 4.30 4.87 -7.57
CA ARG A 175 2.96 4.74 -8.17
C ARG A 175 2.70 3.38 -8.82
N ALA A 176 3.76 2.62 -9.15
CA ALA A 176 3.62 1.29 -9.73
C ALA A 176 4.18 0.22 -8.79
N VAL A 177 5.49 0.23 -8.53
CA VAL A 177 6.16 -0.86 -7.81
C VAL A 177 5.67 -0.99 -6.36
N GLU A 178 5.66 0.10 -5.59
CA GLU A 178 5.19 0.11 -4.20
C GLU A 178 3.72 -0.27 -4.09
N CYS A 179 2.85 0.31 -4.95
CA CYS A 179 1.44 -0.04 -4.98
C CYS A 179 1.22 -1.53 -5.27
N SER A 180 1.92 -2.08 -6.27
CA SER A 180 1.79 -3.49 -6.65
C SER A 180 2.28 -4.43 -5.55
N TYR A 181 3.40 -4.08 -4.90
CA TYR A 181 3.95 -4.85 -3.79
C TYR A 181 3.00 -4.85 -2.57
N ASN A 182 2.45 -3.69 -2.22
CA ASN A 182 1.59 -3.53 -1.04
C ASN A 182 0.22 -4.19 -1.21
N TYR A 183 -0.33 -4.17 -2.42
CA TYR A 183 -1.65 -4.75 -2.72
C TYR A 183 -1.58 -6.17 -3.29
N TYR A 184 -0.40 -6.80 -3.33
CA TYR A 184 -0.29 -8.18 -3.79
C TYR A 184 -1.15 -9.11 -2.90
N THR A 185 -1.86 -10.05 -3.53
CA THR A 185 -2.89 -10.95 -2.98
C THR A 185 -4.25 -10.31 -2.64
N VAL A 186 -4.38 -8.99 -2.69
CA VAL A 186 -5.67 -8.30 -2.49
C VAL A 186 -6.48 -8.35 -3.79
N VAL A 187 -7.78 -8.65 -3.73
CA VAL A 187 -8.67 -8.63 -4.91
C VAL A 187 -9.32 -7.25 -5.02
N PRO A 188 -9.23 -6.55 -6.18
CA PRO A 188 -9.79 -5.21 -6.29
C PRO A 188 -11.32 -5.24 -6.32
N ASP A 189 -11.94 -4.35 -5.55
CA ASP A 189 -13.40 -4.09 -5.56
C ASP A 189 -13.64 -2.63 -5.93
N ARG A 190 -14.74 -2.34 -6.64
CA ARG A 190 -15.13 -0.95 -6.96
C ARG A 190 -15.89 -0.33 -5.80
N ILE A 191 -15.55 0.91 -5.45
CA ILE A 191 -16.23 1.66 -4.40
C ILE A 191 -17.73 1.87 -4.70
N THR A 192 -18.09 2.03 -5.97
CA THR A 192 -19.50 2.20 -6.40
C THR A 192 -20.36 1.01 -6.01
N ASP A 193 -19.77 -0.17 -5.96
CA ASP A 193 -20.47 -1.44 -5.71
C ASP A 193 -20.55 -1.74 -4.20
N ARG A 194 -19.93 -0.88 -3.38
CA ARG A 194 -19.79 -1.02 -1.92
C ARG A 194 -20.17 0.25 -1.16
N LEU A 195 -20.70 1.26 -1.84
CA LEU A 195 -20.96 2.60 -1.31
C LEU A 195 -21.87 2.57 -0.06
N GLY A 196 -22.87 1.70 -0.04
CA GLY A 196 -23.76 1.54 1.12
C GLY A 196 -23.02 1.08 2.38
N ILE A 197 -22.11 0.11 2.25
CA ILE A 197 -21.32 -0.41 3.39
C ILE A 197 -20.31 0.63 3.86
N VAL A 198 -19.66 1.33 2.92
CA VAL A 198 -18.70 2.41 3.25
C VAL A 198 -19.40 3.55 4.00
N MET A 199 -20.55 4.00 3.52
CA MET A 199 -21.35 5.04 4.18
C MET A 199 -21.81 4.59 5.57
N PHE A 200 -22.27 3.34 5.70
CA PHE A 200 -22.64 2.77 6.98
C PHE A 200 -21.44 2.75 7.94
N ALA A 201 -20.27 2.28 7.50
CA ALA A 201 -19.07 2.22 8.34
C ALA A 201 -18.65 3.60 8.84
N LEU A 202 -18.72 4.62 7.97
CA LEU A 202 -18.39 6.00 8.35
C LEU A 202 -19.37 6.57 9.38
N ILE A 203 -20.68 6.44 9.13
CA ILE A 203 -21.72 6.90 10.07
C ILE A 203 -21.60 6.15 11.39
N PHE A 204 -21.43 4.83 11.33
CA PHE A 204 -21.25 3.99 12.50
C PHE A 204 -20.04 4.43 13.31
N TYR A 205 -18.88 4.68 12.69
CA TYR A 205 -17.68 5.17 13.38
C TYR A 205 -17.95 6.48 14.15
N VAL A 206 -18.60 7.45 13.51
CA VAL A 206 -18.89 8.75 14.16
C VAL A 206 -19.90 8.58 15.30
N VAL A 207 -21.00 7.88 15.06
CA VAL A 207 -22.04 7.68 16.08
C VAL A 207 -21.51 6.87 17.25
N TYR A 208 -20.73 5.82 16.98
CA TYR A 208 -20.17 4.92 17.99
C TYR A 208 -19.11 5.60 18.86
N THR A 209 -18.24 6.43 18.26
CA THR A 209 -17.25 7.21 19.02
C THR A 209 -17.90 8.30 19.88
N LEU A 210 -18.92 8.99 19.37
CA LEU A 210 -19.70 9.95 20.15
C LEU A 210 -20.48 9.27 21.27
N TRP A 211 -21.09 8.11 21.01
CA TRP A 211 -21.80 7.32 22.02
C TRP A 211 -20.90 6.99 23.21
N TYR A 212 -19.67 6.51 22.95
CA TYR A 212 -18.69 6.28 24.00
C TYR A 212 -18.38 7.55 24.81
N GLY A 213 -18.16 8.68 24.12
CA GLY A 213 -17.90 9.96 24.76
C GLY A 213 -19.02 10.39 25.71
N TYR A 214 -20.27 10.32 25.26
CA TYR A 214 -21.43 10.63 26.10
C TYR A 214 -21.63 9.63 27.25
N ALA A 215 -21.35 8.34 27.03
CA ALA A 215 -21.44 7.33 28.07
C ALA A 215 -20.48 7.62 29.24
N ILE A 216 -19.24 8.01 28.92
CA ILE A 216 -18.25 8.42 29.93
C ILE A 216 -18.64 9.73 30.59
N LEU A 217 -19.07 10.72 29.80
CA LEU A 217 -19.48 12.03 30.33
C LEU A 217 -20.56 11.86 31.42
N PHE A 218 -21.63 11.11 31.12
CA PHE A 218 -22.71 10.87 32.09
C PHE A 218 -22.29 10.04 33.30
N LEU A 219 -21.33 9.12 33.15
CA LEU A 219 -20.74 8.41 34.29
C LEU A 219 -20.00 9.37 35.23
N PHE A 220 -19.19 10.28 34.68
CA PHE A 220 -18.46 11.27 35.47
C PHE A 220 -19.37 12.32 36.11
N GLU A 221 -20.36 12.84 35.38
CA GLU A 221 -21.40 13.73 35.94
C GLU A 221 -22.21 13.03 37.04
N GLY A 222 -22.57 11.75 36.83
CA GLY A 222 -23.22 10.92 37.84
C GLY A 222 -22.40 10.73 39.12
N TRP A 223 -21.07 10.79 39.03
CA TRP A 223 -20.16 10.81 40.18
C TRP A 223 -19.95 12.19 40.80
N GLY A 224 -20.47 13.25 40.19
CA GLY A 224 -20.37 14.63 40.69
C GLY A 224 -19.21 15.45 40.11
N LEU A 225 -18.52 14.95 39.08
CA LEU A 225 -17.59 15.73 38.28
C LEU A 225 -18.40 16.48 37.23
N GLN A 226 -18.67 17.77 37.45
CA GLN A 226 -19.30 18.63 36.44
C GLN A 226 -18.29 18.95 35.35
N ILE A 227 -18.44 18.29 34.20
CA ILE A 227 -17.61 18.49 33.01
C ILE A 227 -18.35 19.34 31.97
N SER A 228 -19.67 19.47 32.08
CA SER A 228 -20.45 20.49 31.38
C SER A 228 -20.46 21.81 32.16
N HIS A 229 -20.54 22.93 31.45
CA HIS A 229 -20.86 24.23 32.04
C HIS A 229 -22.28 24.28 32.61
#